data_AF-A0A2S0KH16-F1
#
_entry.id   AF-A0A2S0KH16-F1
#
_cell.length_a   1.000
_cell.length_b   1.000
_cell.length_c   1.000
_cell.angle_alpha   90.00
_cell.angle_beta   90.00
_cell.angle_gamma   90.00
#
_symmetry.space_group_name_H-M   'P 1'
#
loop_
_entity.id
_entity.type
_entity.pdbx_description
1 polymer ?
#
loop_
_entity_poly.entity_id
_entity_poly.type
_entity_poly.pdbx_seq_one_letter_code
_entity_poly.pdbx_strand_id
1 'polypeptide(L)'
;MRARDRRNTAAAPTADVFGVAWPLYKLHAVVAAVLAVAVVLVAGGSGVVAMWVSAIAMLAVWWGERVVIGARWDDGGRDHHARD
;
A
#
# COMPACT_ATOMS: atom_id res chain seq x y z
N MET A 1 13.42 4.51 -34.63
CA MET A 1 14.09 4.10 -33.38
C MET A 1 13.35 4.78 -32.22
N ARG A 2 12.37 4.11 -31.60
CA ARG A 2 11.49 4.70 -30.58
C ARG A 2 12.26 4.88 -29.27
N ALA A 3 12.34 6.11 -28.79
CA ALA A 3 12.76 6.41 -27.43
C ALA A 3 11.88 5.60 -26.46
N ARG A 4 12.49 4.68 -25.72
CA ARG A 4 11.84 4.09 -24.55
C ARG A 4 11.69 5.23 -23.55
N ASP A 5 10.47 5.74 -23.42
CA ASP A 5 10.03 6.52 -22.27
C ASP A 5 10.43 5.73 -21.00
N ARG A 6 11.55 6.14 -20.39
CA ARG A 6 11.79 5.90 -18.98
C ARG A 6 10.79 6.79 -18.27
N ARG A 7 9.53 6.33 -18.21
CA ARG A 7 8.57 6.82 -17.24
C ARG A 7 9.28 6.78 -15.90
N ASN A 8 9.66 7.96 -15.42
CA ASN A 8 10.24 8.18 -14.11
C ASN A 8 9.16 7.80 -13.11
N THR A 9 9.01 6.50 -12.90
CA THR A 9 8.14 5.94 -11.90
C THR A 9 8.87 6.28 -10.62
N ALA A 10 8.51 7.41 -10.00
CA ALA A 10 9.10 7.87 -8.75
C ALA A 10 9.27 6.64 -7.86
N ALA A 11 10.53 6.27 -7.61
CA ALA A 11 10.86 4.99 -7.00
C ALA A 11 10.09 4.93 -5.68
N ALA A 12 9.15 3.97 -5.59
CA ALA A 12 8.31 3.85 -4.42
C ALA A 12 9.24 3.63 -3.21
N PRO A 13 9.08 4.38 -2.11
CA PRO A 13 9.93 4.22 -0.94
C PRO A 13 10.02 2.75 -0.52
N THR A 14 11.24 2.23 -0.37
CA THR A 14 11.50 0.83 0.00
C THR A 14 12.15 0.73 1.38
N ALA A 15 11.84 -0.33 2.10
CA ALA A 15 12.48 -0.75 3.33
C ALA A 15 13.23 -2.06 3.09
N ASP A 16 14.41 -2.22 3.71
CA ASP A 16 15.12 -3.48 3.66
C ASP A 16 14.50 -4.49 4.64
N VAL A 17 14.05 -5.63 4.11
CA VAL A 17 13.45 -6.72 4.89
C VAL A 17 14.23 -7.99 4.54
N PHE A 18 15.03 -8.48 5.50
CA PHE A 18 15.90 -9.65 5.33
C PHE A 18 16.82 -9.58 4.09
N GLY A 19 17.35 -8.41 3.76
CA GLY A 19 18.22 -8.19 2.59
C GLY A 19 17.45 -7.98 1.28
N VAL A 20 16.11 -7.89 1.34
CA VAL A 20 15.25 -7.64 0.17
C VAL A 20 14.60 -6.27 0.31
N ALA A 21 14.82 -5.40 -0.68
CA ALA A 21 14.14 -4.12 -0.77
C ALA A 21 12.63 -4.31 -1.01
N TRP A 22 11.85 -4.20 0.06
CA TRP A 22 10.41 -4.26 0.05
C TRP A 22 9.81 -2.87 -0.12
N PRO A 23 8.82 -2.67 -1.00
CA PRO A 23 8.05 -1.44 -1.01
C PRO A 23 7.39 -1.20 0.36
N LEU A 24 7.51 0.02 0.89
CA LEU A 24 6.97 0.37 2.22
C LEU A 24 5.47 0.09 2.32
N TYR A 25 4.73 0.25 1.23
CA TYR A 25 3.30 -0.04 1.18
C TYR A 25 2.98 -1.51 1.52
N LYS A 26 3.83 -2.45 1.07
CA LYS A 26 3.70 -3.87 1.44
C LYS A 26 3.97 -4.09 2.92
N LEU A 27 4.91 -3.35 3.50
CA LEU A 27 5.22 -3.44 4.92
C LEU A 27 4.03 -2.98 5.77
N HIS A 28 3.40 -1.87 5.42
CA HIS A 28 2.22 -1.34 6.13
C HIS A 28 1.05 -2.34 6.07
N ALA A 29 0.80 -2.97 4.92
CA ALA A 29 -0.22 -4.00 4.78
C ALA A 29 0.03 -5.21 5.69
N VAL A 30 1.28 -5.69 5.76
CA VAL A 30 1.64 -6.81 6.64
C VAL A 30 1.51 -6.44 8.11
N VAL A 31 2.01 -5.27 8.52
CA VAL A 31 1.92 -4.79 9.90
C VAL A 31 0.45 -4.64 10.33
N ALA A 32 -0.39 -4.04 9.48
CA ALA A 32 -1.80 -3.89 9.76
C ALA A 32 -2.51 -5.25 9.90
N ALA A 33 -2.21 -6.21 9.03
CA ALA A 33 -2.76 -7.56 9.12
C ALA A 33 -2.36 -8.26 10.43
N VAL A 34 -1.08 -8.16 10.83
CA VAL A 34 -0.58 -8.74 12.08
C VAL A 34 -1.26 -8.10 13.30
N LEU A 35 -1.39 -6.77 13.33
CA LEU A 35 -2.09 -6.07 14.40
C LEU A 35 -3.56 -6.48 14.49
N ALA A 36 -4.23 -6.65 13.34
CA ALA A 36 -5.63 -7.07 13.30
C ALA A 36 -5.83 -8.49 13.86
N VAL A 37 -4.92 -9.43 13.54
CA VAL A 37 -4.90 -10.76 14.16
C VAL A 37 -4.71 -10.66 15.67
N ALA A 38 -3.73 -9.87 16.12
CA ALA A 38 -3.44 -9.71 17.54
C ALA A 38 -4.65 -9.17 18.31
N VAL A 39 -5.33 -8.14 17.77
CA VAL A 39 -6.55 -7.57 18.36
C VAL A 39 -7.65 -8.62 18.49
N VAL A 40 -7.90 -9.41 17.45
CA VAL A 40 -8.94 -10.46 17.48
C VAL A 40 -8.63 -11.52 18.52
N LEU A 41 -7.38 -11.98 18.58
CA LEU A 41 -6.98 -13.01 19.54
C LEU A 41 -7.00 -12.50 20.99
N VAL A 42 -6.55 -11.26 21.24
CA VAL A 42 -6.64 -10.62 22.57
C VAL A 42 -8.10 -10.45 23.00
N ALA A 43 -9.00 -10.17 22.06
CA ALA A 43 -10.44 -10.09 22.32
C ALA A 43 -11.12 -11.47 22.55
N GLY A 44 -10.36 -12.58 22.51
CA GLY A 44 -10.90 -13.93 22.67
C GLY A 44 -11.63 -14.46 21.41
N GLY A 45 -11.38 -13.86 20.25
CA GLY A 45 -11.95 -14.31 18.98
C GLY A 45 -11.36 -15.64 18.51
N SER A 46 -12.09 -16.34 17.64
CA SER A 46 -11.61 -17.59 17.05
C SER A 46 -10.61 -17.35 15.91
N GLY A 47 -9.79 -18.36 15.60
CA GLY A 47 -8.86 -18.29 14.47
C GLY A 47 -9.55 -18.00 13.13
N VAL A 48 -10.80 -18.45 12.95
CA VAL A 48 -11.61 -18.15 11.76
C VAL A 48 -11.95 -16.66 11.67
N VAL A 49 -12.31 -16.02 12.79
CA VAL A 49 -12.56 -14.57 12.84
C VAL A 49 -11.27 -13.81 12.55
N ALA A 50 -10.13 -14.24 13.13
CA ALA A 50 -8.84 -13.59 12.89
C ALA A 50 -8.41 -13.69 11.41
N MET A 51 -8.68 -14.82 10.76
CA MET A 51 -8.42 -14.99 9.33
C MET A 51 -9.21 -13.99 8.48
N TRP A 52 -10.52 -13.85 8.71
CA TRP A 52 -11.34 -12.91 7.95
C TRP A 52 -10.96 -11.44 8.22
N VAL A 53 -10.73 -11.09 9.48
CA VAL A 53 -10.36 -9.72 9.86
C VAL A 53 -9.01 -9.32 9.27
N SER A 54 -8.02 -10.22 9.26
CA SER A 54 -6.72 -9.96 8.64
C SER A 54 -6.79 -9.83 7.13
N ALA A 55 -7.59 -10.66 6.45
CA ALA A 55 -7.82 -10.55 5.02
C ALA A 55 -8.46 -9.20 4.65
N ILE A 56 -9.50 -8.78 5.41
CA ILE A 56 -10.16 -7.48 5.21
C ILE A 56 -9.19 -6.33 5.47
N ALA A 57 -8.42 -6.38 6.55
CA ALA A 57 -7.43 -5.34 6.88
C ALA A 57 -6.36 -5.21 5.78
N MET A 58 -5.85 -6.35 5.28
CA MET A 58 -4.87 -6.37 4.21
C MET A 58 -5.43 -5.82 2.90
N LEU A 59 -6.67 -6.17 2.55
CA LEU A 59 -7.39 -5.60 1.41
C LEU A 59 -7.61 -4.10 1.59
N ALA A 60 -8.04 -3.65 2.76
CA ALA A 60 -8.31 -2.24 3.06
C ALA A 60 -7.04 -1.39 2.93
N VAL A 61 -5.90 -1.87 3.43
CA VAL A 61 -4.62 -1.16 3.29
C VAL A 61 -4.16 -1.15 1.84
N TRP A 62 -4.24 -2.29 1.16
CA TRP A 62 -3.84 -2.39 -0.25
C TRP A 62 -4.67 -1.46 -1.14
N TRP A 63 -5.99 -1.42 -0.94
CA TRP A 63 -6.88 -0.52 -1.68
C TRP A 63 -6.69 0.94 -1.25
N GLY A 64 -6.54 1.22 0.04
CA GLY A 64 -6.33 2.57 0.57
C GLY A 64 -5.08 3.23 -0.01
N GLU A 65 -3.94 2.54 -0.02
CA GLU A 65 -2.71 3.07 -0.60
C GLU A 65 -2.79 3.19 -2.12
N ARG A 66 -3.46 2.25 -2.80
CA ARG A 66 -3.64 2.32 -4.26
C ARG A 66 -4.48 3.51 -4.69
N VAL A 67 -5.55 3.82 -3.94
CA VAL A 67 -6.41 4.98 -4.19
C VAL A 67 -5.68 6.27 -3.86
N VAL A 68 -4.94 6.35 -2.75
CA VAL A 68 -4.15 7.54 -2.37
C VAL A 68 -3.02 7.81 -3.38
N ILE A 69 -2.35 6.75 -3.84
CA ILE A 69 -1.35 6.87 -4.91
C ILE A 69 -2.03 7.31 -6.21
N GLY A 70 -3.20 6.77 -6.57
CA GLY A 70 -3.94 7.23 -7.75
C GLY A 70 -4.32 8.71 -7.67
N ALA A 71 -4.88 9.14 -6.54
CA ALA A 71 -5.29 10.53 -6.30
C ALA A 71 -4.12 11.51 -6.39
N ARG A 72 -2.95 11.15 -5.84
CA ARG A 72 -1.76 12.02 -5.92
C ARG A 72 -1.29 12.25 -7.36
N TRP A 73 -1.49 11.28 -8.25
CA TRP A 73 -1.10 11.40 -9.66
C TRP A 73 -2.11 12.23 -10.44
N ASP A 74 -3.39 12.18 -10.09
CA ASP A 74 -4.44 13.01 -10.69
C ASP A 74 -4.30 14.49 -10.32
N ASP A 75 -3.86 14.81 -9.11
CA ASP A 75 -3.67 16.22 -8.70
C ASP A 75 -2.49 16.87 -9.44
N GLY A 76 -1.38 16.16 -9.66
CA GLY A 76 -0.22 16.70 -10.38
C GLY A 76 -0.47 17.05 -11.86
N GLY A 77 -1.45 16.40 -12.49
CA GLY A 77 -1.85 16.68 -13.87
C GLY A 77 -2.66 17.98 -14.04
N ARG A 78 -3.45 18.36 -13.03
CA ARG A 78 -4.29 19.58 -13.10
C ARG A 78 -3.47 20.87 -12.95
N ASP A 79 -2.40 20.83 -12.18
CA ASP A 79 -1.53 22.00 -11.92
C ASP A 79 -0.74 22.47 -13.15
N HIS A 80 -0.61 21.62 -14.17
CA HIS A 80 0.11 21.95 -15.40
C HIS A 80 -0.78 22.65 -16.45
N HIS A 81 -2.11 22.58 -16.33
CA HIS A 81 -3.05 23.19 -17.27
C HIS A 81 -3.59 24.55 -16.82
N ALA A 82 -3.24 25.02 -15.62
CA ALA A 82 -3.68 26.31 -15.09
C ALA A 82 -2.67 27.46 -15.31
N ARG A 83 -1.57 27.21 -16.05
CA ARG A 83 -0.50 28.19 -16.30
C ARG A 83 -0.39 28.67 -17.75
N ASP A 84 -1.29 28.21 -18.62
CA ASP A 84 -1.38 28.61 -20.03
C ASP A 84 -2.61 29.53 -20.24
#